data_AF-A0A382NV88-F1
#
_entry.id   AF-A0A382NV88-F1
#
_cell.length_a   1.000
_cell.length_b   1.000
_cell.length_c   1.000
_cell.angle_alpha   90.00
_cell.angle_beta   90.00
_cell.angle_gamma   90.00
#
_symmetry.space_group_name_H-M   'P 1'
#
loop_
_entity.id
_entity.type
_entity.pdbx_description
1 polymer ?
#
loop_
_entity_poly.entity_id
_entity_poly.type
_entity_poly.pdbx_seq_one_letter_code
_entity_poly.pdbx_strand_id
1 'polypeptide(L)'
;MEKKCLIIGKGPSMNLVKDIEFDGTIISCHQPLHKKTNFVCSSDANKFKDAEIQAILNNIQLVIGIHFAHKKNKIPKEYNSKVIFHKCKHLLTSGIFAMEWAISQGYTILYTAGIDFYTDDDGIMYPKRHTDPIQLHHRIKEVITDWVKQGIKIYKVEKKSILPIEVKFPN
;
A
#
# COMPACT_ATOMS: atom_id res chain seq x y z
N MET A 1 19.74 -10.90 7.64
CA MET A 1 19.23 -9.53 7.90
C MET A 1 17.75 -9.51 7.59
N GLU A 2 16.90 -9.02 8.50
CA GLU A 2 15.46 -8.84 8.25
C GLU A 2 15.25 -7.73 7.19
N LYS A 3 14.40 -7.97 6.18
CA LYS A 3 14.08 -6.96 5.15
C LYS A 3 12.91 -6.10 5.63
N LYS A 4 13.09 -4.78 5.62
CA LYS A 4 12.05 -3.81 6.00
C LYS A 4 11.61 -2.93 4.83
N CYS A 5 10.32 -2.59 4.79
CA CYS A 5 9.80 -1.62 3.83
C CYS A 5 8.81 -0.66 4.48
N LEU A 6 8.72 0.54 3.91
CA LEU A 6 7.73 1.57 4.23
C LEU A 6 6.71 1.65 3.10
N ILE A 7 5.44 1.43 3.41
CA ILE A 7 4.32 1.56 2.48
C ILE A 7 3.56 2.85 2.80
N ILE A 8 3.41 3.72 1.80
CA ILE A 8 2.79 5.03 1.93
C ILE A 8 1.50 5.09 1.12
N GLY A 9 0.37 5.26 1.80
CA GLY A 9 -0.94 5.55 1.24
C GLY A 9 -1.28 7.05 1.31
N LYS A 10 -2.52 7.39 0.91
CA LYS A 10 -3.03 8.78 0.86
C LYS A 10 -3.97 9.13 2.02
N GLY A 11 -4.08 8.27 3.02
CA GLY A 11 -4.90 8.55 4.20
C GLY A 11 -4.30 9.67 5.08
N PRO A 12 -5.04 10.21 6.06
CA PRO A 12 -4.64 11.42 6.80
C PRO A 12 -3.26 11.35 7.47
N SER A 13 -2.80 10.16 7.87
CA SER A 13 -1.47 9.97 8.45
C SER A 13 -0.31 10.17 7.45
N MET A 14 -0.58 10.34 6.14
CA MET A 14 0.44 10.60 5.11
C MET A 14 1.19 11.92 5.32
N ASN A 15 0.56 12.94 5.91
CA ASN A 15 1.19 14.26 6.10
C ASN A 15 2.41 14.21 7.03
N LEU A 16 2.64 13.07 7.69
CA LEU A 16 3.67 12.87 8.68
C LEU A 16 4.98 12.31 8.10
N VAL A 17 4.99 11.88 6.84
CA VAL A 17 6.06 11.05 6.28
C VAL A 17 6.82 11.63 5.09
N LYS A 18 6.50 12.86 4.66
CA LYS A 18 7.21 13.51 3.53
C LYS A 18 8.71 13.71 3.80
N ASP A 19 9.08 13.91 5.07
CA ASP A 19 10.43 14.24 5.50
C ASP A 19 11.10 13.14 6.35
N ILE A 20 10.48 11.96 6.47
CA ILE A 20 11.07 10.86 7.26
C ILE A 20 12.28 10.29 6.55
N GLU A 21 13.41 10.24 7.25
CA GLU A 21 14.54 9.44 6.82
C GLU A 21 14.25 7.96 7.08
N PHE A 22 13.99 7.24 5.99
CA PHE A 22 13.81 5.79 6.02
C PHE A 22 14.98 5.12 5.29
N ASP A 23 15.71 4.29 6.02
CA ASP A 23 16.78 3.45 5.49
C ASP A 23 16.22 2.07 5.09
N GLY A 24 15.54 2.01 3.94
CA GLY A 24 14.94 0.78 3.43
C GLY A 24 14.11 1.02 2.18
N THR A 25 13.37 0.01 1.75
CA THR A 25 12.52 0.10 0.55
C THR A 25 11.27 0.91 0.82
N ILE A 26 10.94 1.84 -0.08
CA ILE A 26 9.72 2.65 0.00
C ILE A 26 8.77 2.33 -1.16
N ILE A 27 7.53 1.99 -0.82
CA ILE A 27 6.44 1.72 -1.77
C ILE A 27 5.37 2.79 -1.62
N SER A 28 5.12 3.59 -2.66
CA SER A 28 4.05 4.59 -2.64
C SER A 28 2.81 4.11 -3.39
N CYS A 29 1.62 4.36 -2.85
CA CYS A 29 0.35 4.06 -3.51
C CYS A 29 -0.06 5.17 -4.48
N HIS A 30 -0.48 4.78 -5.69
CA HIS A 30 -0.95 5.59 -6.82
C HIS A 30 0.10 6.48 -7.50
N GLN A 31 0.88 7.22 -6.74
CA GLN A 31 1.91 8.15 -7.23
C GLN A 31 3.08 8.17 -6.23
N PRO A 32 4.25 8.72 -6.56
CA PRO A 32 5.32 8.90 -5.58
C PRO A 32 4.87 9.88 -4.50
N LEU A 33 4.90 9.43 -3.24
CA LEU A 33 4.56 10.25 -2.07
C LEU A 33 5.79 10.62 -1.24
N HIS A 34 6.96 10.09 -1.61
CA HIS A 34 8.24 10.33 -0.94
C HIS A 34 9.39 10.42 -1.94
N LYS A 35 10.40 11.27 -1.66
CA LYS A 35 11.54 11.54 -2.57
C LYS A 35 12.40 10.30 -2.89
N LYS A 36 12.48 9.35 -1.97
CA LYS A 36 13.20 8.07 -2.12
C LYS A 36 12.28 6.90 -2.52
N THR A 37 11.14 7.15 -3.17
CA THR A 37 10.21 6.07 -3.57
C THR A 37 10.89 5.08 -4.52
N ASN A 38 10.98 3.81 -4.11
CA ASN A 38 11.54 2.74 -4.94
C ASN A 38 10.48 2.14 -5.87
N PHE A 39 9.27 1.93 -5.33
CA PHE A 39 8.17 1.25 -6.01
C PHE A 39 6.89 2.09 -5.97
N VAL A 40 6.09 2.04 -7.04
CA VAL A 40 4.73 2.62 -7.02
C VAL A 40 3.70 1.55 -7.29
N CYS A 41 2.64 1.51 -6.49
CA CYS A 41 1.56 0.54 -6.64
C CYS A 41 0.23 1.24 -6.97
N SER A 42 -0.41 0.92 -8.10
CA SER A 42 -1.59 1.66 -8.55
C SER A 42 -2.62 0.80 -9.27
N SER A 43 -3.90 1.06 -8.96
CA SER A 43 -5.07 0.42 -9.58
C SER A 43 -5.63 1.14 -10.80
N ASP A 44 -4.98 2.23 -11.21
CA ASP A 44 -5.32 3.05 -12.36
C ASP A 44 -4.14 3.08 -13.33
N ALA A 45 -3.89 1.92 -13.94
CA ALA A 45 -2.74 1.70 -14.77
C ALA A 45 -2.74 2.52 -16.08
N ASN A 46 -3.90 3.06 -16.47
CA ASN A 46 -4.01 3.93 -17.64
C ASN A 46 -3.32 5.29 -17.44
N LYS A 47 -3.18 5.76 -16.20
CA LYS A 47 -2.46 7.01 -15.88
C LYS A 47 -0.96 6.93 -16.19
N PHE A 48 -0.38 5.73 -16.26
CA PHE A 48 1.05 5.54 -16.52
C PHE A 48 1.45 5.74 -17.98
N LYS A 49 0.48 6.07 -18.85
CA LYS A 49 0.71 6.52 -20.22
C LYS A 49 1.04 8.01 -20.31
N ASP A 50 0.72 8.78 -19.26
CA ASP A 50 0.95 10.22 -19.25
C ASP A 50 2.45 10.53 -19.14
N ALA A 51 2.94 11.50 -19.92
CA ALA A 51 4.35 11.87 -19.99
C ALA A 51 4.95 12.29 -18.63
N GLU A 52 4.12 12.85 -17.75
CA GLU A 52 4.52 13.18 -16.36
C GLU A 52 4.89 11.93 -15.54
N ILE A 53 4.21 10.81 -15.80
CA ILE A 53 4.54 9.54 -15.14
C ILE A 53 5.83 8.94 -15.73
N GLN A 54 6.16 9.17 -17.00
CA GLN A 54 7.44 8.73 -17.58
C GLN A 54 8.65 9.42 -16.95
N ALA A 55 8.56 10.73 -16.64
CA ALA A 55 9.61 11.44 -15.92
C ALA A 55 9.79 10.90 -14.48
N ILE A 56 8.69 10.57 -13.83
CA ILE A 56 8.65 9.93 -12.51
C ILE A 56 9.24 8.50 -12.54
N LEU A 57 9.00 7.75 -13.62
CA LEU A 57 9.49 6.39 -13.84
C LEU A 57 11.02 6.29 -13.95
N ASN A 58 11.72 7.36 -14.33
CA ASN A 58 13.17 7.31 -14.45
C ASN A 58 13.86 7.07 -13.11
N ASN A 59 13.29 7.61 -12.02
CA ASN A 59 13.83 7.48 -10.67
C ASN A 59 13.19 6.34 -9.85
N ILE A 60 12.20 5.66 -10.41
CA ILE A 60 11.52 4.52 -9.79
C ILE A 60 12.10 3.22 -10.36
N GLN A 61 12.27 2.24 -9.48
CA GLN A 61 12.75 0.92 -9.88
C GLN A 61 11.67 0.16 -10.64
N LEU A 62 10.43 0.13 -10.10
CA LEU A 62 9.33 -0.61 -10.69
C LEU A 62 7.95 -0.05 -10.29
N VAL A 63 7.01 -0.10 -11.23
CA VAL A 63 5.59 0.17 -11.01
C VAL A 63 4.81 -1.15 -11.03
N ILE A 64 3.95 -1.30 -10.04
CA ILE A 64 3.09 -2.47 -9.87
C ILE A 64 1.64 -2.03 -10.17
N GLY A 65 1.17 -2.39 -11.36
CA GLY A 65 -0.21 -2.23 -11.77
C GLY A 65 -1.12 -3.25 -11.09
N ILE A 66 -2.08 -2.77 -10.31
CA ILE A 66 -3.10 -3.60 -9.66
C ILE A 66 -4.25 -3.80 -10.64
N HIS A 67 -4.41 -5.02 -11.12
CA HIS A 67 -5.56 -5.41 -11.92
C HIS A 67 -6.56 -6.15 -11.04
N PHE A 68 -7.60 -5.45 -10.60
CA PHE A 68 -8.67 -6.10 -9.84
C PHE A 68 -9.53 -6.95 -10.76
N ALA A 69 -9.78 -8.21 -10.36
CA ALA A 69 -10.51 -9.18 -11.17
C ALA A 69 -11.94 -8.72 -11.58
N HIS A 70 -12.57 -7.84 -10.81
CA HIS A 70 -13.90 -7.29 -11.12
C HIS A 70 -13.86 -6.15 -12.16
N LYS A 71 -12.70 -5.55 -12.44
CA LYS A 71 -12.56 -4.55 -13.51
C LYS A 71 -12.38 -5.28 -14.85
N LYS A 72 -13.38 -5.19 -15.73
CA LYS A 72 -13.34 -5.76 -17.10
C LYS A 72 -12.28 -5.15 -18.02
N ASN A 73 -11.48 -4.18 -17.55
CA ASN A 73 -10.48 -3.52 -18.36
C ASN A 73 -9.35 -4.50 -18.70
N LYS A 74 -9.13 -4.78 -19.98
CA LYS A 74 -7.99 -5.59 -20.43
C LYS A 74 -6.69 -4.97 -19.90
N ILE A 75 -5.82 -5.78 -19.31
CA ILE A 75 -4.43 -5.40 -19.05
C ILE A 75 -3.84 -4.99 -20.42
N PRO A 76 -3.42 -3.73 -20.61
CA PRO A 76 -2.85 -3.31 -21.89
C PRO A 76 -1.63 -4.17 -22.24
N LYS A 77 -1.50 -4.52 -23.52
CA LYS A 77 -0.44 -5.42 -24.02
C LYS A 77 0.95 -4.77 -24.02
N GLU A 78 1.00 -3.44 -24.04
CA GLU A 78 2.24 -2.66 -24.13
C GLU A 78 2.35 -1.72 -22.93
N TYR A 79 3.42 -1.89 -22.16
CA TYR A 79 3.86 -0.98 -21.11
C TYR A 79 5.37 -0.80 -21.17
N ASN A 80 5.85 0.26 -20.54
CA ASN A 80 7.25 0.43 -20.20
C ASN A 80 7.75 -0.81 -19.43
N SER A 81 8.98 -1.26 -19.69
CA SER A 81 9.61 -2.45 -19.07
C SER A 81 9.62 -2.42 -17.54
N LYS A 82 9.45 -1.23 -16.95
CA LYS A 82 9.33 -1.03 -15.50
C LYS A 82 7.91 -1.24 -14.94
N VAL A 83 6.93 -1.68 -15.72
CA VAL A 83 5.55 -1.89 -15.23
C VAL A 83 5.20 -3.38 -15.24
N ILE A 84 4.84 -3.93 -14.08
CA ILE A 84 4.32 -5.29 -13.95
C ILE A 84 2.87 -5.29 -13.49
N PHE A 85 2.06 -6.22 -14.00
CA PHE A 85 0.66 -6.37 -13.60
C PHE A 85 0.46 -7.54 -12.67
N HIS A 86 -0.22 -7.29 -11.57
CA HIS A 86 -0.65 -8.33 -10.64
C HIS A 86 -2.17 -8.37 -10.57
N LYS A 87 -2.72 -9.58 -10.75
CA LYS A 87 -4.16 -9.83 -10.60
C LYS A 87 -4.48 -9.93 -9.11
N CYS A 88 -5.34 -9.03 -8.63
CA CYS A 88 -5.85 -9.08 -7.27
C CYS A 88 -7.26 -9.69 -7.28
N LYS A 89 -7.42 -10.86 -6.66
CA LYS A 89 -8.69 -11.60 -6.57
C LYS A 89 -9.65 -10.97 -5.57
N HIS A 90 -9.13 -10.33 -4.52
CA HIS A 90 -9.91 -9.71 -3.46
C HIS A 90 -9.91 -8.19 -3.60
N LEU A 91 -10.99 -7.54 -3.17
CA LEU A 91 -11.11 -6.09 -3.22
C LEU A 91 -10.37 -5.48 -2.03
N LEU A 92 -9.04 -5.49 -2.08
CA LEU A 92 -8.18 -4.86 -1.08
C LEU A 92 -7.75 -3.47 -1.56
N THR A 93 -7.36 -2.61 -0.63
CA THR A 93 -6.85 -1.27 -0.99
C THR A 93 -5.50 -1.38 -1.67
N SER A 94 -5.09 -0.35 -2.41
CA SER A 94 -3.71 -0.29 -2.95
C SER A 94 -2.64 -0.38 -1.86
N GLY A 95 -2.92 0.06 -0.62
CA GLY A 95 -2.02 -0.09 0.52
C GLY A 95 -1.89 -1.53 0.97
N ILE A 96 -3.01 -2.24 1.14
CA ILE A 96 -3.00 -3.65 1.55
C ILE A 96 -2.38 -4.54 0.48
N PHE A 97 -2.69 -4.28 -0.79
CA PHE A 97 -2.05 -4.99 -1.90
C PHE A 97 -0.53 -4.74 -1.91
N ALA A 98 -0.08 -3.51 -1.66
CA ALA A 98 1.35 -3.20 -1.60
C ALA A 98 2.06 -3.94 -0.45
N MET A 99 1.38 -4.11 0.68
CA MET A 99 1.87 -4.93 1.80
C MET A 99 1.95 -6.41 1.42
N GLU A 100 0.89 -6.98 0.83
CA GLU A 100 0.89 -8.36 0.34
C GLU A 100 2.02 -8.62 -0.67
N TRP A 101 2.20 -7.70 -1.61
CA TRP A 101 3.30 -7.77 -2.57
C TRP A 101 4.65 -7.71 -1.86
N ALA A 102 4.86 -6.80 -0.90
CA ALA A 102 6.11 -6.75 -0.15
C ALA A 102 6.37 -8.07 0.59
N ILE A 103 5.38 -8.66 1.25
CA ILE A 103 5.53 -9.97 1.91
C ILE A 103 5.99 -11.04 0.90
N SER A 104 5.41 -11.07 -0.31
CA SER A 104 5.84 -12.00 -1.37
C SER A 104 7.28 -11.81 -1.85
N GLN A 105 7.86 -10.60 -1.67
CA GLN A 105 9.27 -10.30 -1.97
C GLN A 105 10.22 -10.60 -0.78
N GLY A 106 9.69 -11.16 0.31
CA GLY A 106 10.43 -11.52 1.50
C GLY A 106 10.65 -10.39 2.51
N TYR A 107 9.85 -9.32 2.46
CA TYR A 107 9.84 -8.30 3.52
C TYR A 107 9.07 -8.84 4.74
N THR A 108 9.73 -8.85 5.90
CA THR A 108 9.15 -9.35 7.16
C THR A 108 8.81 -8.23 8.14
N ILE A 109 9.26 -7.00 7.86
CA ILE A 109 8.96 -5.80 8.65
C ILE A 109 8.30 -4.76 7.74
N LEU A 110 7.05 -4.42 8.02
CA LEU A 110 6.28 -3.45 7.26
C LEU A 110 6.00 -2.21 8.12
N TYR A 111 6.42 -1.05 7.64
CA TYR A 111 6.01 0.24 8.18
C TYR A 111 4.91 0.81 7.30
N THR A 112 3.86 1.36 7.87
CA THR A 112 2.74 1.95 7.13
C THR A 112 2.56 3.42 7.48
N ALA A 113 2.24 4.23 6.49
CA ALA A 113 1.90 5.64 6.63
C ALA A 113 0.80 6.01 5.64
N GLY A 114 -0.21 6.78 6.03
CA GLY A 114 -1.37 7.05 5.17
C GLY A 114 -2.17 5.80 4.81
N ILE A 115 -2.02 4.72 5.59
CA ILE A 115 -2.81 3.47 5.48
C ILE A 115 -3.55 3.32 6.80
N ASP A 116 -4.70 3.97 6.88
CA ASP A 116 -5.47 4.05 8.12
C ASP A 116 -6.54 2.95 8.21
N PHE A 117 -6.46 1.91 7.38
CA PHE A 117 -7.38 0.74 7.39
C PHE A 117 -8.88 1.10 7.34
N TYR A 118 -9.18 2.25 6.74
CA TYR A 118 -10.49 2.92 6.68
C TYR A 118 -11.09 3.37 8.01
N THR A 119 -10.31 3.39 9.07
CA THR A 119 -10.67 3.97 10.35
C THR A 119 -9.91 5.28 10.53
N ASP A 120 -10.54 6.31 11.09
CA ASP A 120 -9.78 7.44 11.63
C ASP A 120 -9.14 7.06 12.98
N ASP A 121 -8.48 8.04 13.61
CA ASP A 121 -7.80 7.82 14.89
C ASP A 121 -8.78 7.51 16.05
N ASP A 122 -10.07 7.82 15.88
CA ASP A 122 -11.17 7.48 16.81
C ASP A 122 -11.87 6.15 16.45
N GLY A 123 -11.37 5.44 15.43
CA GLY A 123 -11.96 4.18 14.97
C GLY A 123 -13.20 4.34 14.09
N ILE A 124 -13.55 5.57 13.69
CA ILE A 124 -14.71 5.86 12.85
C ILE A 124 -14.38 5.51 11.40
N MET A 125 -15.28 4.75 10.78
CA MET A 125 -15.13 4.28 9.42
C MET A 125 -15.31 5.40 8.39
N TYR A 126 -14.34 5.60 7.49
CA TYR A 126 -14.51 6.55 6.39
C TYR A 126 -15.60 6.05 5.41
N PRO A 127 -16.60 6.88 5.06
CA PRO A 127 -17.64 6.48 4.12
C PRO A 127 -17.05 6.27 2.72
N LYS A 128 -17.41 5.15 2.09
CA LYS A 128 -17.05 4.85 0.68
C LYS A 128 -18.29 4.62 -0.16
N ARG A 129 -18.33 5.24 -1.34
CA ARG A 129 -19.50 5.26 -2.25
C ARG A 129 -19.93 3.89 -2.82
N HIS A 130 -19.10 2.84 -2.74
CA HIS A 130 -19.30 1.61 -3.52
C HIS A 130 -18.92 0.29 -2.82
N THR A 131 -18.65 0.31 -1.52
CA THR A 131 -18.30 -0.90 -0.76
C THR A 131 -18.72 -0.67 0.68
N ASP A 132 -19.38 -1.65 1.29
CA ASP A 132 -19.65 -1.64 2.72
C ASP A 132 -18.30 -1.50 3.47
N PRO A 133 -18.03 -0.35 4.09
CA PRO A 133 -16.74 -0.08 4.71
C PRO A 133 -16.48 -1.06 5.87
N ILE A 134 -17.54 -1.54 6.55
CA ILE A 134 -17.43 -2.50 7.66
C ILE A 134 -16.90 -3.83 7.15
N GLN A 135 -17.51 -4.40 6.10
CA GLN A 135 -17.04 -5.67 5.52
C GLN A 135 -15.60 -5.57 5.00
N LEU A 136 -15.23 -4.43 4.41
CA LEU A 136 -13.87 -4.20 3.95
C LEU A 136 -12.89 -4.15 5.11
N HIS A 137 -13.23 -3.46 6.20
CA HIS A 137 -12.44 -3.41 7.42
C HIS A 137 -12.22 -4.80 8.03
N HIS A 138 -13.28 -5.60 8.18
CA HIS A 138 -13.17 -6.97 8.71
C HIS A 138 -12.21 -7.84 7.90
N ARG A 139 -12.30 -7.81 6.56
CA ARG A 139 -11.39 -8.57 5.68
C ARG A 139 -9.94 -8.13 5.81
N ILE A 140 -9.70 -6.82 5.89
CA ILE A 140 -8.36 -6.26 6.08
C ILE A 140 -7.78 -6.75 7.41
N LYS A 141 -8.59 -6.74 8.46
CA LYS A 141 -8.26 -7.22 9.80
C LYS A 141 -7.89 -8.71 9.81
N GLU A 142 -8.67 -9.56 9.15
CA GLU A 142 -8.37 -11.00 9.04
C GLU A 142 -7.02 -11.25 8.36
N VAL A 143 -6.78 -10.61 7.22
CA VAL A 143 -5.54 -10.75 6.46
C VAL A 143 -4.32 -10.28 7.26
N ILE A 144 -4.42 -9.13 7.92
CA ILE A 144 -3.34 -8.62 8.78
C ILE A 144 -3.05 -9.59 9.93
N THR A 145 -4.10 -10.14 10.56
CA THR A 145 -3.96 -11.11 11.65
C THR A 145 -3.21 -12.35 11.20
N ASP A 146 -3.52 -12.87 10.02
CA ASP A 146 -2.85 -14.05 9.46
C ASP A 146 -1.39 -13.78 9.14
N TRP A 147 -1.04 -12.58 8.65
CA TRP A 147 0.35 -12.19 8.45
C TRP A 147 1.13 -12.08 9.76
N VAL A 148 0.53 -11.51 10.81
CA VAL A 148 1.16 -11.43 12.13
C VAL A 148 1.41 -12.83 12.70
N LYS A 149 0.45 -13.77 12.56
CA LYS A 149 0.65 -15.18 12.94
C LYS A 149 1.78 -15.86 12.17
N GLN A 150 2.04 -15.44 10.94
CA GLN A 150 3.17 -15.89 10.11
C GLN A 150 4.50 -15.21 10.46
N GLY A 151 4.53 -14.33 11.48
CA GLY A 151 5.73 -13.66 11.95
C GLY A 151 6.03 -12.32 11.25
N ILE A 152 5.10 -11.78 10.45
CA ILE A 152 5.25 -10.45 9.86
C ILE A 152 5.03 -9.39 10.94
N LYS A 153 6.01 -8.50 11.11
CA LYS A 153 5.92 -7.36 12.02
C LYS A 153 5.38 -6.15 11.27
N ILE A 154 4.29 -5.55 11.74
CA ILE A 154 3.65 -4.42 11.09
C ILE A 154 3.58 -3.24 12.07
N TYR A 155 4.03 -2.07 11.61
CA TYR A 155 4.13 -0.84 12.39
C TYR A 155 3.42 0.30 11.68
N LYS A 156 2.66 1.11 12.42
CA LYS A 156 2.13 2.39 11.93
C LYS A 156 3.14 3.49 12.29
N VAL A 157 3.49 4.31 11.32
CA VAL A 157 4.37 5.47 11.50
C VAL A 157 3.52 6.66 11.92
N GLU A 158 3.78 7.20 13.11
CA GLU A 158 3.11 8.40 13.63
C GLU A 158 4.14 9.48 14.00
N LYS A 159 3.69 10.73 14.18
CA LYS A 159 4.50 11.98 14.22
C LYS A 159 5.83 11.91 14.98
N LYS A 160 5.94 11.08 16.02
CA LYS A 160 7.15 10.94 16.87
C LYS A 160 7.37 9.50 17.38
N SER A 161 6.65 8.52 16.83
CA SER A 161 6.66 7.15 17.34
C SER A 161 6.39 6.14 16.23
N ILE A 162 7.08 5.01 16.31
CA ILE A 162 6.75 3.80 15.55
C ILE A 162 5.93 2.95 16.51
N LEU A 163 4.62 2.88 16.28
CA LEU A 163 3.76 2.03 17.09
C LEU A 163 3.63 0.67 16.40
N PRO A 164 3.89 -0.46 17.09
CA PRO A 164 3.42 -1.73 16.58
C PRO A 164 1.92 -1.61 16.32
N ILE A 165 1.45 -2.13 15.19
CA ILE A 165 0.02 -2.32 15.02
C ILE A 165 -0.36 -3.47 15.96
N GLU A 166 -0.55 -3.13 17.23
CA GLU A 166 -1.28 -3.98 18.13
C GLU A 166 -2.70 -3.99 17.60
N VAL A 167 -3.03 -5.09 16.95
CA VAL A 167 -4.37 -5.32 16.49
C VAL A 167 -5.22 -5.61 17.75
N LYS A 168 -5.57 -4.57 18.50
CA LYS A 168 -6.49 -4.65 19.63
C LYS A 168 -7.89 -4.67 19.07
N PHE A 169 -8.53 -5.81 19.18
CA PHE A 169 -9.93 -5.94 18.85
C PHE A 169 -10.74 -5.67 20.11
N PRO A 170 -11.67 -4.70 20.08
CA PRO A 170 -12.81 -4.76 20.99
C PRO A 170 -13.50 -6.11 20.76
N ASN A 171 -13.85 -6.78 21.86
CA ASN A 171 -14.75 -7.93 21.83
C ASN A 171 -16.09 -7.54 21.23
#